data_AF-A0A4Q5W9S5-F1
#
_entry.id   AF-A0A4Q5W9S5-F1
#
_cell.length_a   1.000
_cell.length_b   1.000
_cell.length_c   1.000
_cell.angle_alpha   90.00
_cell.angle_beta   90.00
_cell.angle_gamma   90.00
#
_symmetry.space_group_name_H-M   'P 1'
#
loop_
_entity.id
_entity.type
_entity.pdbx_description
1 polymer ?
#
loop_
_entity_poly.entity_id
_entity_poly.type
_entity_poly.pdbx_seq_one_letter_code
_entity_poly.pdbx_strand_id
1 'polypeptide(L)'
;MKTPIRYQSPEEALSIIQSGQRVFVQGSAQTPTCLLRALAAEAPRLRDVELVFVSVYGDMQVDKPELAASFKLNSLFVSASIRQDVAEGRADYVPVFLSEIPRMFSDGVLPVDVALVQVSPPDSHGYCSLGVSVDVARSAVNNARYVIAQVNQNV
;
A
#
# COMPACT_ATOMS: atom_id res chain seq x y z
N MET A 1 12.50 -6.89 -28.20
CA MET A 1 11.79 -5.62 -28.39
C MET A 1 11.46 -5.09 -27.00
N LYS A 2 11.97 -3.92 -26.58
CA LYS A 2 11.62 -3.37 -25.26
C LYS A 2 10.16 -2.93 -25.29
N THR A 3 9.33 -3.45 -24.39
CA THR A 3 7.95 -2.99 -24.26
C THR A 3 7.98 -1.52 -23.84
N PRO A 4 7.34 -0.60 -24.58
CA PRO A 4 7.32 0.81 -24.19
C PRO A 4 6.63 0.97 -22.83
N ILE A 5 7.30 1.64 -21.90
CA ILE A 5 6.78 1.90 -20.56
C ILE A 5 5.85 3.10 -20.64
N ARG A 6 4.58 2.89 -20.27
CA ARG A 6 3.57 3.93 -20.24
C ARG A 6 3.26 4.31 -18.79
N TYR A 7 3.65 5.52 -18.43
CA TYR A 7 3.27 6.11 -17.16
C TYR A 7 1.82 6.61 -17.22
N GLN A 8 1.14 6.58 -16.08
CA GLN A 8 -0.22 7.03 -15.88
C GLN A 8 -0.25 8.04 -14.73
N SER A 9 -1.29 8.88 -14.68
CA SER A 9 -1.50 9.72 -13.51
C SER A 9 -1.88 8.85 -12.28
N PRO A 10 -1.69 9.34 -11.04
CA PRO A 10 -2.15 8.62 -9.86
C PRO A 10 -3.65 8.27 -9.91
N GLU A 11 -4.49 9.19 -10.39
CA GLU A 11 -5.94 9.01 -10.50
C GLU A 11 -6.30 7.88 -11.47
N GLU A 12 -5.67 7.87 -12.66
CA GLU A 12 -5.84 6.80 -13.65
C GLU A 12 -5.40 5.45 -13.09
N ALA A 13 -4.24 5.39 -12.43
CA ALA A 13 -3.70 4.16 -11.87
C ALA A 13 -4.57 3.61 -10.72
N LEU A 14 -5.07 4.48 -9.84
CA LEU A 14 -5.89 4.10 -8.68
C LEU A 14 -7.36 3.80 -9.03
N SER A 15 -7.81 4.11 -10.25
CA SER A 15 -9.17 3.83 -10.72
C SER A 15 -9.55 2.34 -10.67
N ILE A 16 -8.55 1.45 -10.67
CA ILE A 16 -8.76 0.00 -10.58
C ILE A 16 -9.19 -0.45 -9.18
N ILE A 17 -8.87 0.31 -8.13
CA ILE A 17 -9.24 -0.03 -6.75
C ILE A 17 -10.76 0.08 -6.61
N GLN A 18 -11.40 -0.93 -6.07
CA GLN A 18 -12.85 -1.00 -5.85
C GLN A 18 -13.17 -1.12 -4.36
N SER A 19 -14.40 -0.79 -3.99
CA SER A 19 -14.92 -0.99 -2.63
C SER A 19 -14.76 -2.44 -2.17
N GLY A 20 -14.44 -2.63 -0.88
CA GLY A 20 -14.24 -3.95 -0.27
C GLY A 20 -12.89 -4.62 -0.59
N GLN A 21 -12.02 -4.00 -1.39
CA GLN A 21 -10.71 -4.57 -1.70
C GLN A 21 -9.69 -4.33 -0.58
N ARG A 22 -8.72 -5.24 -0.50
CA ARG A 22 -7.55 -5.08 0.36
C ARG A 22 -6.36 -4.53 -0.42
N VAL A 23 -5.83 -3.43 0.08
CA VAL A 23 -4.72 -2.68 -0.50
C VAL A 23 -3.51 -2.79 0.43
N PHE A 24 -2.45 -3.44 -0.01
CA PHE A 24 -1.17 -3.40 0.68
C PHE A 24 -0.48 -2.05 0.43
N VAL A 25 0.07 -1.44 1.47
CA VAL A 25 0.88 -0.22 1.38
C VAL A 25 2.30 -0.55 1.79
N GLN A 26 3.27 -0.32 0.90
CA GLN A 26 4.69 -0.51 1.21
C GLN A 26 5.11 0.35 2.39
N GLY A 27 5.91 -0.23 3.29
CA GLY A 27 6.28 0.41 4.53
C GLY A 27 7.58 1.23 4.49
N SER A 28 7.95 1.68 5.67
CA SER A 28 9.20 2.34 6.03
C SER A 28 9.48 3.56 5.14
N ALA A 29 10.73 3.80 4.77
CA ALA A 29 11.13 4.90 3.89
C ALA A 29 10.57 4.78 2.46
N GLN A 30 9.88 3.68 2.13
CA GLN A 30 9.22 3.47 0.83
C GLN A 30 7.71 3.72 0.88
N THR A 31 7.18 4.28 1.98
CA THR A 31 5.75 4.62 2.08
C THR A 31 5.33 5.56 0.95
N PRO A 32 4.44 5.16 0.02
CA PRO A 32 4.10 5.93 -1.17
C PRO A 32 3.07 7.03 -0.86
N THR A 33 3.49 8.05 -0.12
CA THR A 33 2.59 9.12 0.39
C THR A 33 1.88 9.91 -0.72
N CYS A 34 2.44 10.01 -1.93
CA CYS A 34 1.75 10.63 -3.06
C CYS A 34 0.56 9.78 -3.53
N LEU A 35 0.72 8.45 -3.59
CA LEU A 35 -0.39 7.54 -3.89
C LEU A 35 -1.43 7.53 -2.77
N LEU A 36 -1.02 7.60 -1.51
CA LEU A 36 -1.96 7.68 -0.38
C LEU A 36 -2.81 8.95 -0.41
N ARG A 37 -2.20 10.10 -0.73
CA ARG A 37 -2.94 11.36 -0.91
C ARG A 37 -3.93 11.27 -2.07
N ALA A 38 -3.51 10.71 -3.21
CA ALA A 38 -4.39 10.53 -4.35
C ALA A 38 -5.52 9.55 -4.01
N LEU A 39 -5.24 8.46 -3.30
CA LEU A 39 -6.25 7.50 -2.86
C LEU A 39 -7.29 8.15 -1.92
N ALA A 40 -6.86 9.02 -1.01
CA ALA A 40 -7.78 9.77 -0.15
C ALA A 40 -8.75 10.64 -0.96
N ALA A 41 -8.31 11.23 -2.09
CA ALA A 41 -9.19 11.99 -2.98
C ALA A 41 -10.24 11.13 -3.69
N GLU A 42 -9.99 9.82 -3.83
CA GLU A 42 -10.94 8.84 -4.38
C GLU A 42 -11.98 8.35 -3.37
N ALA A 43 -11.92 8.80 -2.10
CA ALA A 43 -12.86 8.40 -1.05
C ALA A 43 -14.35 8.49 -1.43
N PRO A 44 -14.84 9.49 -2.18
CA PRO A 44 -16.26 9.59 -2.53
C PRO A 44 -16.82 8.33 -3.22
N ARG A 45 -16.02 7.65 -4.05
CA ARG A 45 -16.43 6.46 -4.79
C ARG A 45 -16.12 5.12 -4.09
N LEU A 46 -15.36 5.14 -3.00
CA LEU A 46 -14.87 3.94 -2.32
C LEU A 46 -15.57 3.71 -0.98
N ARG A 47 -15.85 2.44 -0.65
CA ARG A 47 -16.36 2.01 0.66
C ARG A 47 -15.60 0.77 1.12
N ASP A 48 -15.31 0.72 2.42
CA ASP A 48 -14.68 -0.45 3.07
C ASP A 48 -13.43 -0.98 2.37
N VAL A 49 -12.59 -0.09 1.83
CA VAL A 49 -11.27 -0.47 1.31
C VAL A 49 -10.34 -0.65 2.50
N GLU A 50 -9.80 -1.86 2.65
CA GLU A 50 -8.89 -2.18 3.75
C GLU A 50 -7.45 -1.89 3.34
N LEU A 51 -6.78 -0.99 4.05
CA LEU A 51 -5.35 -0.76 3.87
C LEU A 51 -4.57 -1.57 4.89
N VAL A 52 -3.68 -2.42 4.41
CA VAL A 52 -2.82 -3.27 5.25
C VAL A 52 -1.35 -2.92 5.08
N PHE A 53 -0.66 -2.78 6.20
CA PHE A 53 0.73 -2.30 6.21
C PHE A 53 1.45 -2.66 7.52
N VAL A 54 2.78 -2.67 7.45
CA VAL A 54 3.67 -2.80 8.61
C VAL A 54 3.97 -1.40 9.15
N SER A 55 5.23 -0.98 9.21
CA SER A 55 5.58 0.38 9.60
C SER A 55 5.35 1.33 8.44
N VAL A 56 4.57 2.40 8.63
CA VAL A 56 4.38 3.48 7.65
C VAL A 56 4.94 4.79 8.19
N TYR A 57 5.44 5.65 7.29
CA TYR A 57 5.98 6.97 7.60
C TYR A 57 5.31 8.08 6.79
N GLY A 58 5.22 9.26 7.41
CA GLY A 58 4.55 10.42 6.83
C GLY A 58 3.05 10.44 7.14
N ASP A 59 2.34 11.36 6.49
CA ASP A 59 0.90 11.52 6.63
C ASP A 59 0.17 10.48 5.78
N MET A 60 -0.69 9.69 6.42
CA MET A 60 -1.44 8.63 5.76
C MET A 60 -2.53 9.18 4.85
N GLN A 61 -3.08 10.37 5.12
CA GLN A 61 -4.20 11.02 4.41
C GLN A 61 -5.53 10.25 4.40
N VAL A 62 -5.49 8.92 4.37
CA VAL A 62 -6.65 8.02 4.38
C VAL A 62 -7.18 7.74 5.80
N ASP A 63 -6.42 8.14 6.82
CA ASP A 63 -6.67 7.94 8.26
C ASP A 63 -7.63 8.96 8.87
N LYS A 64 -8.05 9.98 8.09
CA LYS A 64 -8.90 11.05 8.60
C LYS A 64 -10.29 10.51 9.01
N PRO A 65 -10.85 10.92 10.16
CA PRO A 65 -12.12 10.40 10.67
C PRO A 65 -13.28 10.48 9.66
N GLU A 66 -13.34 11.53 8.85
CA GLU A 66 -14.34 11.73 7.81
C GLU A 66 -14.27 10.69 6.67
N LEU A 67 -13.14 10.00 6.52
CA LEU A 67 -12.90 8.96 5.51
C LEU A 67 -13.12 7.53 6.05
N ALA A 68 -13.53 7.36 7.31
CA ALA A 68 -13.68 6.05 7.95
C ALA A 68 -14.72 5.13 7.30
N ALA A 69 -15.65 5.68 6.51
CA ALA A 69 -16.58 4.89 5.69
C ALA A 69 -15.93 4.35 4.41
N SER A 70 -14.87 5.00 3.93
CA SER A 70 -14.15 4.63 2.71
C SER A 70 -12.98 3.70 3.00
N PHE A 71 -12.25 3.97 4.08
CA PHE A 71 -11.00 3.28 4.40
C PHE A 71 -11.02 2.64 5.79
N LYS A 72 -10.55 1.39 5.85
CA LYS A 72 -10.29 0.64 7.09
C LYS A 72 -8.79 0.43 7.20
N LEU A 73 -8.19 0.84 8.31
CA LEU A 73 -6.75 0.70 8.51
C LEU A 73 -6.48 -0.58 9.32
N ASN A 74 -5.78 -1.52 8.73
CA ASN A 74 -5.38 -2.77 9.35
C ASN A 74 -3.85 -2.80 9.53
N SER A 75 -3.39 -2.48 10.74
CA SER A 75 -1.97 -2.39 11.04
C SER A 75 -1.40 -3.74 11.47
N LEU A 76 -0.34 -4.19 10.78
CA LEU A 76 0.49 -5.32 11.21
C LEU A 76 1.67 -4.87 12.09
N PHE A 77 1.87 -3.55 12.22
CA PHE A 77 2.83 -2.93 13.15
C PHE A 77 2.45 -1.47 13.42
N VAL A 78 2.30 -1.11 14.70
CA VAL A 78 1.86 0.25 15.08
C VAL A 78 2.99 1.28 15.04
N SER A 79 3.11 2.02 13.94
CA SER A 79 4.06 3.14 13.79
C SER A 79 3.50 4.46 14.35
N ALA A 80 4.34 5.50 14.43
CA ALA A 80 3.91 6.82 14.92
C ALA A 80 2.75 7.42 14.11
N SER A 81 2.72 7.19 12.80
CA SER A 81 1.71 7.74 11.87
C SER A 81 0.29 7.26 12.14
N ILE A 82 0.09 6.12 12.82
CA ILE A 82 -1.24 5.53 13.06
C ILE A 82 -1.50 5.16 14.53
N ARG A 83 -0.54 5.48 15.43
CA ARG A 83 -0.63 5.11 16.84
C ARG A 83 -1.86 5.69 17.52
N GLN A 84 -2.20 6.93 17.19
CA GLN A 84 -3.38 7.59 17.75
C GLN A 84 -4.67 6.97 17.21
N ASP A 85 -4.73 6.62 15.93
CA ASP A 85 -5.90 5.98 15.33
C ASP A 85 -6.20 4.63 15.98
N VAL A 86 -5.17 3.83 16.28
CA VAL A 86 -5.32 2.57 17.02
C VAL A 86 -5.80 2.84 18.45
N ALA A 87 -5.21 3.81 19.15
CA ALA A 87 -5.59 4.15 20.52
C ALA A 87 -7.05 4.63 20.63
N GLU A 88 -7.56 5.29 19.59
CA GLU A 88 -8.92 5.83 19.52
C GLU A 88 -9.92 4.87 18.85
N GLY A 89 -9.49 3.66 18.48
CA GLY A 89 -10.34 2.62 17.88
C GLY A 89 -10.76 2.88 16.43
N ARG A 90 -10.05 3.76 15.70
CA ARG A 90 -10.26 4.04 14.28
C ARG A 90 -9.44 3.12 13.35
N ALA A 91 -8.41 2.48 13.88
CA ALA A 91 -7.57 1.53 13.17
C ALA A 91 -7.46 0.22 13.96
N ASP A 92 -7.42 -0.90 13.24
CA ASP A 92 -7.21 -2.23 13.79
C ASP A 92 -5.72 -2.54 13.91
N TYR A 93 -5.38 -3.41 14.87
CA TYR A 93 -4.04 -3.97 15.02
C TYR A 93 -4.12 -5.50 15.02
N VAL A 94 -3.38 -6.13 14.10
CA VAL A 94 -3.26 -7.58 14.02
C VAL A 94 -1.90 -8.00 14.56
N PRO A 95 -1.85 -8.71 15.71
CA PRO A 95 -0.61 -9.19 16.26
C PRO A 95 -0.06 -10.35 15.43
N VAL A 96 1.10 -10.15 14.81
CA VAL A 96 1.76 -11.15 13.97
C VAL A 96 3.28 -10.97 13.98
N PHE A 97 4.02 -12.07 13.84
CA PHE A 97 5.46 -12.01 13.63
C PHE A 97 5.77 -11.52 12.21
N LEU A 98 6.71 -10.59 12.08
CA LEU A 98 7.13 -10.04 10.79
C LEU A 98 7.51 -11.14 9.77
N SER A 99 8.13 -12.23 10.24
CA SER A 99 8.52 -13.37 9.40
C SER A 99 7.34 -14.19 8.85
N GLU A 100 6.17 -14.13 9.49
CA GLU A 100 4.97 -14.88 9.07
C GLU A 100 4.08 -14.09 8.11
N ILE A 101 4.19 -12.75 8.09
CA ILE A 101 3.40 -11.90 7.20
C ILE A 101 3.52 -12.30 5.72
N PRO A 102 4.72 -12.61 5.16
CA PRO A 102 4.83 -13.08 3.79
C PRO A 102 3.97 -14.32 3.48
N ARG A 103 3.85 -15.25 4.45
CA ARG A 103 3.02 -16.45 4.32
C ARG A 103 1.53 -16.14 4.37
N MET A 104 1.13 -15.16 5.19
CA MET A 104 -0.27 -14.73 5.21
C MET A 104 -0.74 -14.26 3.82
N PHE A 105 0.13 -13.61 3.05
CA PHE A 105 -0.16 -13.22 1.67
C PHE A 105 -0.15 -14.42 0.71
N SER A 106 0.89 -15.27 0.75
CA SER A 106 1.02 -16.40 -0.20
C SER A 106 -0.01 -17.50 0.01
N ASP A 107 -0.42 -17.71 1.25
CA ASP A 107 -1.35 -18.78 1.63
C ASP A 107 -2.82 -18.30 1.57
N GLY A 108 -3.04 -17.04 1.18
CA GLY A 108 -4.37 -16.45 1.02
C GLY A 108 -5.12 -16.20 2.34
N VAL A 109 -4.42 -16.22 3.48
CA VAL A 109 -4.99 -15.85 4.80
C VAL A 109 -5.35 -14.36 4.83
N LEU A 110 -4.50 -13.53 4.20
CA LEU A 110 -4.68 -12.10 4.08
C LEU A 110 -4.52 -11.71 2.60
N PRO A 111 -5.50 -12.06 1.75
CA PRO A 111 -5.37 -11.88 0.30
C PRO A 111 -5.26 -10.40 -0.06
N VAL A 112 -4.33 -10.07 -0.95
CA VAL A 112 -4.06 -8.69 -1.38
C VAL A 112 -4.63 -8.49 -2.79
N ASP A 113 -5.53 -7.54 -2.95
CA ASP A 113 -6.05 -7.18 -4.28
C ASP A 113 -5.09 -6.26 -5.01
N VAL A 114 -4.58 -5.24 -4.31
CA VAL A 114 -3.71 -4.21 -4.88
C VAL A 114 -2.51 -3.97 -3.98
N ALA A 115 -1.30 -3.92 -4.55
CA ALA A 115 -0.10 -3.47 -3.84
C ALA A 115 0.31 -2.08 -4.31
N LEU A 116 0.33 -1.12 -3.39
CA LEU A 116 0.90 0.22 -3.60
C LEU A 116 2.35 0.22 -3.15
N VAL A 117 3.26 0.39 -4.10
CA VAL A 117 4.70 0.37 -3.87
C VAL A 117 5.37 1.60 -4.48
N GLN A 118 6.55 1.91 -4.00
CA GLN A 118 7.45 2.87 -4.59
C GLN A 118 8.71 2.14 -5.07
N VAL A 119 9.17 2.50 -6.27
CA VAL A 119 10.27 1.81 -6.95
C VAL A 119 11.22 2.77 -7.64
N SER A 120 12.43 2.29 -7.93
CA SER A 120 13.39 2.99 -8.78
C SER A 120 12.86 3.12 -10.23
N PRO A 121 13.43 4.00 -11.05
CA PRO A 121 13.25 3.94 -12.48
C PRO A 121 13.67 2.55 -13.02
N PRO A 122 13.00 2.08 -14.08
CA PRO A 122 13.36 0.82 -14.73
C PRO A 122 14.76 0.92 -15.35
N ASP A 123 15.56 -0.11 -15.16
CA ASP A 123 16.89 -0.22 -15.76
C ASP A 123 16.82 -0.55 -17.27
N SER A 124 17.98 -0.75 -17.90
CA SER A 124 18.08 -1.09 -19.31
C SER A 124 17.41 -2.42 -19.69
N HIS A 125 17.15 -3.29 -18.71
CA HIS A 125 16.50 -4.59 -18.84
C HIS A 125 15.02 -4.56 -18.43
N GLY A 126 14.53 -3.42 -17.92
CA GLY A 126 13.14 -3.23 -17.49
C GLY A 126 12.88 -3.62 -16.03
N TYR A 127 13.90 -3.84 -15.22
CA TYR A 127 13.74 -4.11 -13.79
C TYR A 127 13.69 -2.80 -12.99
N CYS A 128 12.78 -2.76 -12.03
CA CYS A 128 12.78 -1.74 -10.98
C CYS A 128 13.22 -2.37 -9.65
N SER A 129 13.72 -1.55 -8.74
CA SER A 129 14.03 -1.93 -7.36
C SER A 129 12.93 -1.49 -6.40
N LEU A 130 12.57 -2.33 -5.42
CA LEU A 130 11.73 -1.94 -4.27
C LEU A 130 12.47 -1.00 -3.29
N GLY A 131 13.75 -0.72 -3.56
CA GLY A 131 14.59 0.14 -2.75
C GLY A 131 14.86 -0.46 -1.37
N VAL A 132 14.77 0.39 -0.35
CA VAL A 132 15.18 0.08 1.02
C VAL A 132 14.14 -0.67 1.86
N SER A 133 12.93 -0.93 1.33
CA SER A 133 11.86 -1.66 2.05
C SER A 133 11.40 -2.86 1.22
N VAL A 134 12.14 -3.97 1.33
CA VAL A 134 11.82 -5.23 0.63
C VAL A 134 10.92 -6.10 1.49
N ASP A 135 11.35 -6.37 2.73
CA ASP A 135 10.61 -7.01 3.82
C ASP A 135 9.45 -7.94 3.37
N VAL A 136 8.22 -7.59 3.74
CA VAL A 136 6.99 -8.27 3.35
C VAL A 136 6.47 -7.75 2.01
N ALA A 137 6.91 -6.56 1.59
CA ALA A 137 6.50 -5.92 0.34
C ALA A 137 6.76 -6.81 -0.88
N ARG A 138 7.88 -7.56 -0.91
CA ARG A 138 8.15 -8.50 -2.00
C ARG A 138 7.07 -9.59 -2.10
N SER A 139 6.60 -10.13 -0.98
CA SER A 139 5.52 -11.13 -0.98
C SER A 139 4.20 -10.49 -1.38
N ALA A 140 3.89 -9.28 -0.90
CA ALA A 140 2.69 -8.57 -1.30
C ALA A 140 2.65 -8.31 -2.82
N VAL A 141 3.74 -7.85 -3.42
CA VAL A 141 3.86 -7.64 -4.88
C VAL A 141 3.67 -8.92 -5.67
N ASN A 142 4.23 -10.04 -5.20
CA ASN A 142 4.13 -11.33 -5.89
C ASN A 142 2.73 -11.93 -5.85
N ASN A 143 1.95 -11.63 -4.80
CA ASN A 143 0.63 -12.23 -4.56
C ASN A 143 -0.54 -11.29 -4.84
N ALA A 144 -0.30 -9.99 -5.02
CA ALA A 144 -1.34 -9.03 -5.35
C ALA A 144 -1.87 -9.24 -6.77
N ARG A 145 -3.18 -9.10 -6.96
CA ARG A 145 -3.80 -9.14 -8.29
C ARG A 145 -3.34 -7.98 -9.18
N TYR A 146 -3.16 -6.81 -8.59
CA TYR A 146 -2.64 -5.62 -9.26
C TYR A 146 -1.50 -4.98 -8.46
N VAL A 147 -0.53 -4.41 -9.17
CA VAL A 147 0.57 -3.65 -8.56
C VAL A 147 0.56 -2.25 -9.16
N ILE A 148 0.49 -1.24 -8.30
CA ILE A 148 0.61 0.17 -8.67
C ILE A 148 1.92 0.68 -8.08
N ALA A 149 2.85 1.05 -8.97
CA ALA A 149 4.19 1.47 -8.59
C ALA A 149 4.40 2.97 -8.84
N GLN A 150 4.69 3.71 -7.77
CA GLN A 150 5.20 5.08 -7.85
C GLN A 150 6.69 5.03 -8.22
N VAL A 151 7.04 5.52 -9.41
CA VAL A 151 8.43 5.60 -9.83
C VAL A 151 9.08 6.86 -9.27
N ASN A 152 10.17 6.69 -8.50
CA ASN A 152 10.91 7.79 -7.87
C ASN A 152 12.41 7.64 -8.16
N GLN A 153 13.03 8.70 -8.70
CA GLN A 153 14.46 8.76 -9.05
C GLN A 153 15.40 8.67 -7.84
N ASN A 154 14.88 8.88 -6.62
CA ASN A 154 15.65 8.84 -5.37
C ASN A 154 15.61 7.47 -4.67
N VAL A 155 14.99 6.47 -5.31
CA VAL A 155 14.94 5.08 -4.85
C VAL A 155 16.06 4.30 -5.48
#